data_AF-A0A7S3FSD8-F1
#
_entry.id   AF-A0A7S3FSD8-F1
#
_cell.length_a   1.000
_cell.length_b   1.000
_cell.length_c   1.000
_cell.angle_alpha   90.00
_cell.angle_beta   90.00
_cell.angle_gamma   90.00
#
_symmetry.space_group_name_H-M   'P 1'
#
loop_
_entity.id
_entity.type
_entity.pdbx_description
1 polymer ?
#
loop_
_entity_poly.entity_id
_entity_poly.type
_entity_poly.pdbx_seq_one_letter_code
_entity_poly.pdbx_strand_id
1 'polypeptide(L)'
;MNPSLLQKLVKVMNHENVTLSIPCLRTIGNIVTGDDDQTQQTIDAGLIGAINTNLTHSKKTVRKETCWVLSNITAGNQSQIQACIDSGIIEKLVDIIIVDDTQVKNEAIWALSNCTAQASPEQFNQLVHLGMTKALGSILTINNPRMISVALEGLTNIFEVGEKQFKNEQGENSFTLEFERLGFLDNLEDLQKHKNHQ
;
A
#
# COMPACT_ATOMS: atom_id res chain seq x y z
N MET A 1 7.70 -17.37 17.35
CA MET A 1 8.64 -16.39 17.95
C MET A 1 8.25 -16.13 19.41
N ASN A 2 9.10 -15.60 20.30
CA ASN A 2 8.69 -15.31 21.68
C ASN A 2 7.70 -14.12 21.71
N PRO A 3 6.42 -14.30 22.10
CA PRO A 3 5.41 -13.24 22.02
C PRO A 3 5.76 -12.01 22.87
N SER A 4 6.39 -12.23 24.03
CA SER A 4 6.80 -11.14 24.93
C SER A 4 7.92 -10.28 24.34
N LEU A 5 8.77 -10.86 23.47
CA LEU A 5 9.80 -10.11 22.75
C LEU A 5 9.17 -9.28 21.63
N LEU A 6 8.26 -9.87 20.86
CA LEU A 6 7.53 -9.17 19.79
C LEU A 6 6.78 -7.95 20.32
N GLN A 7 6.01 -8.11 21.40
CA GLN A 7 5.30 -7.00 22.04
C GLN A 7 6.23 -5.88 22.49
N LYS A 8 7.42 -6.23 23.02
CA LYS A 8 8.44 -5.22 23.39
C LYS A 8 8.98 -4.50 22.17
N LEU A 9 9.27 -5.21 21.09
CA LEU A 9 9.72 -4.59 19.83
C LEU A 9 8.64 -3.64 19.27
N VAL A 10 7.39 -4.10 19.17
CA VAL A 10 6.26 -3.27 18.70
C VAL A 10 6.13 -2.00 19.56
N LYS A 11 6.29 -2.11 20.88
CA LYS A 11 6.27 -0.95 21.78
C LYS A 11 7.44 0.01 21.54
N VAL A 12 8.66 -0.50 21.35
CA VAL A 12 9.87 0.31 21.10
C VAL A 12 9.83 0.99 19.73
N MET A 13 9.12 0.42 18.76
CA MET A 13 8.89 1.04 17.44
C MET A 13 8.29 2.45 17.54
N ASN A 14 7.44 2.71 18.54
CA ASN A 14 6.80 4.02 18.74
C ASN A 14 7.60 4.95 19.68
N HIS A 15 8.83 4.61 20.02
CA HIS A 15 9.62 5.40 20.95
C HIS A 15 10.02 6.75 20.34
N GLU A 16 9.89 7.84 21.09
CA GLU A 16 10.18 9.22 20.62
C GLU A 16 11.63 9.38 20.13
N ASN A 17 12.56 8.67 20.78
CA ASN A 17 13.94 8.60 20.32
C ASN A 17 14.08 7.77 19.04
N VAL A 18 14.25 8.46 17.91
CA VAL A 18 14.42 7.86 16.59
C VAL A 18 15.66 6.96 16.45
N THR A 19 16.68 7.13 17.29
CA THR A 19 17.85 6.23 17.28
C THR A 19 17.51 4.84 17.81
N LEU A 20 16.41 4.70 18.56
CA LEU A 20 15.87 3.42 19.01
C LEU A 20 14.76 2.92 18.07
N SER A 21 13.86 3.81 17.63
CA SER A 21 12.72 3.38 16.82
C SER A 21 13.12 2.91 15.43
N ILE A 22 14.10 3.54 14.76
CA ILE A 22 14.51 3.16 13.40
C ILE A 22 15.12 1.75 13.34
N PRO A 23 16.10 1.38 14.19
CA PRO A 23 16.57 -0.01 14.24
C PRO A 23 15.44 -0.99 14.56
N CYS A 24 14.52 -0.62 15.45
CA CYS A 24 13.38 -1.46 15.81
C CYS A 24 12.40 -1.65 14.63
N LEU A 25 12.11 -0.59 13.87
CA LEU A 25 11.34 -0.64 12.61
C LEU A 25 11.97 -1.63 11.64
N ARG A 26 13.29 -1.57 11.46
CA ARG A 26 14.03 -2.49 10.59
C ARG A 26 13.98 -3.93 11.06
N THR A 27 14.15 -4.15 12.37
CA THR A 27 14.03 -5.49 12.95
C THR A 27 12.63 -6.05 12.71
N ILE A 28 11.58 -5.26 12.94
CA ILE A 28 10.20 -5.71 12.70
C ILE A 28 9.96 -5.95 11.21
N GLY A 29 10.43 -5.06 10.33
CA GLY A 29 10.30 -5.23 8.89
C GLY A 29 10.94 -6.54 8.41
N ASN A 30 12.11 -6.90 8.91
CA ASN A 30 12.76 -8.18 8.60
C ASN A 30 12.00 -9.39 9.18
N ILE A 31 11.19 -9.22 10.21
CA ILE A 31 10.32 -10.29 10.74
C ILE A 31 9.12 -10.47 9.80
N VAL A 32 8.48 -9.39 9.36
CA VAL A 32 7.30 -9.45 8.49
C VAL A 32 7.62 -9.70 7.01
N THR A 33 8.91 -9.78 6.63
CA THR A 33 9.33 -10.38 5.35
C THR A 33 9.32 -11.92 5.37
N GLY A 34 9.01 -12.52 6.52
CA GLY A 34 8.92 -13.95 6.70
C GLY A 34 7.68 -14.57 6.07
N ASP A 35 7.27 -15.73 6.59
CA ASP A 35 6.01 -16.36 6.22
C ASP A 35 4.79 -15.65 6.83
N ASP A 36 3.60 -16.01 6.34
CA ASP A 36 2.34 -15.44 6.80
C ASP A 36 2.12 -15.63 8.31
N ASP A 37 2.62 -16.72 8.90
CA ASP A 37 2.49 -16.99 10.34
C ASP A 37 3.35 -16.03 11.18
N GLN A 38 4.56 -15.70 10.71
CA GLN A 38 5.45 -14.73 11.35
C GLN A 38 4.88 -13.31 11.25
N THR A 39 4.32 -12.96 10.09
CA THR A 39 3.63 -11.68 9.90
C THR A 39 2.41 -11.60 10.82
N GLN A 40 1.59 -12.66 10.88
CA GLN A 40 0.40 -12.70 11.74
C GLN A 40 0.74 -12.60 13.23
N GLN A 41 1.76 -13.33 13.71
CA GLN A 41 2.23 -13.20 15.11
C GLN A 41 2.64 -11.76 15.47
N THR A 42 3.15 -11.01 14.49
CA THR A 42 3.57 -9.62 14.71
C THR A 42 2.37 -8.67 14.69
N ILE A 43 1.39 -8.90 13.82
CA ILE A 43 0.08 -8.22 13.84
C ILE A 43 -0.61 -8.42 15.19
N ASP A 44 -0.69 -9.66 15.67
CA ASP A 44 -1.30 -10.03 16.95
C ASP A 44 -0.57 -9.40 18.15
N ALA A 45 0.72 -9.07 18.00
CA ALA A 45 1.49 -8.33 18.99
C ALA A 45 1.23 -6.80 18.98
N GLY A 46 0.30 -6.31 18.15
CA GLY A 46 -0.14 -4.91 18.10
C GLY A 46 0.51 -4.07 17.00
N LEU A 47 1.13 -4.69 15.99
CA LEU A 47 1.88 -3.98 14.95
C LEU A 47 1.04 -2.95 14.18
N ILE A 48 -0.21 -3.29 13.84
CA ILE A 48 -1.11 -2.41 13.08
C ILE A 48 -1.32 -1.06 13.78
N GLY A 49 -1.53 -1.07 15.11
CA GLY A 49 -1.65 0.15 15.90
C GLY A 49 -0.36 0.97 15.93
N ALA A 50 0.79 0.32 15.98
CA ALA A 50 2.09 0.98 15.92
C ALA A 50 2.35 1.63 14.57
N ILE A 51 2.08 0.92 13.47
CA ILE A 51 2.16 1.45 12.10
C ILE A 51 1.27 2.69 11.97
N ASN A 52 0.02 2.60 12.43
CA ASN A 52 -0.94 3.70 12.34
C ASN A 52 -0.44 5.00 12.99
N THR A 53 0.33 4.88 14.08
CA THR A 53 0.98 6.01 14.75
C THR A 53 2.14 6.54 13.91
N ASN A 54 3.02 5.65 13.45
CA ASN A 54 4.25 6.03 12.76
C ASN A 54 4.06 6.55 11.33
N LEU A 55 2.96 6.21 10.65
CA LEU A 55 2.61 6.75 9.33
C LEU A 55 2.46 8.29 9.35
N THR A 56 2.12 8.88 10.50
CA THR A 56 1.96 10.34 10.65
C THR A 56 3.15 10.99 11.37
N HIS A 57 4.24 10.25 11.58
CA HIS A 57 5.39 10.72 12.35
C HIS A 57 6.06 11.93 11.67
N SER A 58 6.51 12.91 12.46
CA SER A 58 7.11 14.15 11.93
C SER A 58 8.36 13.92 11.08
N LYS A 59 9.14 12.88 11.39
CA LYS A 59 10.36 12.50 10.67
C LYS A 59 10.05 11.63 9.45
N LYS A 60 10.43 12.14 8.27
CA LYS A 60 10.39 11.43 6.98
C LYS A 60 10.96 10.01 7.05
N THR A 61 12.12 9.81 7.67
CA THR A 61 12.76 8.49 7.76
C THR A 61 11.89 7.46 8.47
N VAL A 62 11.16 7.86 9.51
CA VAL A 62 10.25 6.97 10.24
C VAL A 62 9.07 6.59 9.36
N ARG A 63 8.43 7.56 8.68
CA ARG A 63 7.32 7.28 7.75
C ARG A 63 7.75 6.35 6.61
N LYS A 64 8.92 6.62 6.02
CA LYS A 64 9.51 5.79 4.95
C LYS A 64 9.69 4.33 5.39
N GLU A 65 10.38 4.10 6.51
CA GLU A 65 10.61 2.73 7.01
C GLU A 65 9.30 2.07 7.46
N THR A 66 8.31 2.86 7.94
CA THR A 66 6.97 2.35 8.28
C THR A 66 6.20 1.89 7.04
N CYS A 67 6.25 2.65 5.95
CA CYS A 67 5.64 2.25 4.67
C CYS A 67 6.31 0.98 4.12
N TRP A 68 7.63 0.85 4.27
CA TRP A 68 8.35 -0.36 3.90
C TRP A 68 7.95 -1.59 4.75
N VAL A 69 7.76 -1.43 6.07
CA VAL A 69 7.21 -2.51 6.91
C VAL A 69 5.82 -2.89 6.41
N LEU A 70 4.99 -1.90 6.11
CA LEU A 70 3.62 -2.10 5.65
C LEU A 70 3.57 -2.80 4.28
N SER A 71 4.49 -2.53 3.36
CA SER A 71 4.53 -3.24 2.07
C SER A 71 4.80 -4.72 2.19
N ASN A 72 5.50 -5.15 3.25
CA ASN A 72 5.69 -6.58 3.51
C ASN A 72 4.42 -7.22 4.10
N ILE A 73 3.64 -6.47 4.89
CA ILE A 73 2.35 -6.94 5.41
C ILE A 73 1.32 -7.08 4.29
N THR A 74 1.20 -6.07 3.42
CA THR A 74 0.21 -6.08 2.34
C THR A 74 0.55 -7.04 1.20
N ALA A 75 1.78 -7.58 1.17
CA ALA A 75 2.18 -8.65 0.27
C ALA A 75 1.70 -10.04 0.73
N GLY A 76 1.25 -10.19 1.97
CA GLY A 76 0.74 -11.45 2.50
C GLY A 76 -0.71 -11.71 2.14
N ASN A 77 -1.36 -12.58 2.90
CA ASN A 77 -2.70 -13.08 2.57
C ASN A 77 -3.84 -12.06 2.83
N GLN A 78 -5.05 -12.44 2.39
CA GLN A 78 -6.26 -11.64 2.50
C GLN A 78 -6.58 -11.18 3.92
N SER A 79 -6.33 -11.99 4.95
CA SER A 79 -6.60 -11.60 6.35
C SER A 79 -5.69 -10.46 6.80
N GLN A 80 -4.44 -10.44 6.33
CA GLN A 80 -3.46 -9.39 6.64
C GLN A 80 -3.78 -8.09 5.89
N ILE A 81 -4.21 -8.20 4.62
CA ILE A 81 -4.75 -7.08 3.85
C ILE A 81 -5.99 -6.51 4.55
N GLN A 82 -6.91 -7.36 5.00
CA GLN A 82 -8.12 -6.94 5.72
C GLN A 82 -7.79 -6.17 7.00
N ALA A 83 -6.79 -6.61 7.76
CA ALA A 83 -6.35 -5.88 8.95
C ALA A 83 -5.85 -4.45 8.63
N CYS A 84 -5.28 -4.22 7.44
CA CYS A 84 -4.88 -2.89 6.99
C CYS A 84 -6.10 -2.05 6.57
N ILE A 85 -7.08 -2.65 5.88
CA ILE A 85 -8.34 -2.01 5.50
C ILE A 85 -9.11 -1.57 6.76
N ASP A 86 -9.36 -2.50 7.68
CA ASP A 86 -10.19 -2.27 8.87
C ASP A 86 -9.59 -1.24 9.85
N SER A 87 -8.28 -1.01 9.75
CA SER A 87 -7.56 -0.06 10.61
C SER A 87 -7.38 1.32 10.01
N GLY A 88 -7.95 1.59 8.83
CA GLY A 88 -7.86 2.89 8.14
C GLY A 88 -6.46 3.22 7.61
N ILE A 89 -5.61 2.21 7.43
CA ILE A 89 -4.24 2.40 6.94
C ILE A 89 -4.24 2.73 5.45
N ILE A 90 -5.19 2.20 4.67
CA ILE A 90 -5.25 2.38 3.23
C ILE A 90 -5.46 3.86 2.87
N GLU A 91 -6.37 4.55 3.56
CA GLU A 91 -6.63 5.98 3.37
C GLU A 91 -5.38 6.81 3.67
N LYS A 92 -4.64 6.46 4.72
CA LYS A 92 -3.36 7.11 5.04
C LYS A 92 -2.31 6.88 3.97
N LEU A 93 -2.25 5.69 3.38
CA LEU A 93 -1.35 5.41 2.25
C LEU A 93 -1.73 6.26 1.04
N VAL A 94 -3.03 6.36 0.72
CA VAL A 94 -3.53 7.22 -0.36
C VAL A 94 -3.11 8.67 -0.14
N ASP A 95 -3.28 9.20 1.08
CA ASP A 95 -2.85 10.55 1.42
C ASP A 95 -1.34 10.71 1.26
N ILE A 96 -0.53 9.78 1.79
CA ILE A 96 0.94 9.81 1.67
C ILE A 96 1.38 9.84 0.19
N ILE A 97 0.78 9.01 -0.65
CA ILE A 97 1.09 8.95 -2.10
C ILE A 97 0.81 10.29 -2.78
N ILE A 98 -0.21 11.03 -2.32
CA ILE A 98 -0.58 12.33 -2.89
C ILE A 98 0.33 13.45 -2.36
N VAL A 99 0.60 13.52 -1.05
CA VAL A 99 1.17 14.73 -0.42
C VAL A 99 2.61 14.62 0.10
N ASP A 100 3.17 13.43 0.32
CA ASP A 100 4.46 13.28 1.03
C ASP A 100 5.70 13.47 0.13
N ASP A 101 6.89 13.29 0.70
CA ASP A 101 8.16 13.28 -0.01
C ASP A 101 8.29 12.04 -0.92
N THR A 102 8.90 12.21 -2.09
CA THR A 102 9.10 11.16 -3.11
C THR A 102 9.62 9.84 -2.54
N GLN A 103 10.53 9.86 -1.57
CA GLN A 103 11.07 8.62 -0.99
C GLN A 103 10.03 7.89 -0.13
N VAL A 104 9.15 8.60 0.58
CA VAL A 104 8.05 8.00 1.35
C VAL A 104 6.97 7.52 0.39
N LYS A 105 6.64 8.33 -0.62
CA LYS A 105 5.69 7.97 -1.68
C LYS A 105 6.05 6.64 -2.33
N ASN A 106 7.30 6.45 -2.73
CA ASN A 106 7.73 5.21 -3.39
C ASN A 106 7.42 3.96 -2.54
N GLU A 107 7.69 3.99 -1.23
CA GLU A 107 7.37 2.86 -0.34
C GLU A 107 5.86 2.70 -0.14
N ALA A 108 5.12 3.81 -0.05
CA ALA A 108 3.66 3.78 0.05
C ALA A 108 3.00 3.21 -1.23
N ILE A 109 3.55 3.51 -2.40
CA ILE A 109 3.12 2.95 -3.69
C ILE A 109 3.30 1.44 -3.71
N TRP A 110 4.47 0.94 -3.29
CA TRP A 110 4.70 -0.50 -3.12
C TRP A 110 3.67 -1.12 -2.18
N ALA A 111 3.47 -0.51 -1.00
CA ALA A 111 2.54 -1.04 -0.02
C ALA A 111 1.10 -1.13 -0.55
N LEU A 112 0.63 -0.08 -1.22
CA LEU A 112 -0.71 -0.07 -1.78
C LEU A 112 -0.85 -1.05 -2.96
N SER A 113 0.15 -1.12 -3.85
CA SER A 113 0.12 -2.02 -5.01
C SER A 113 0.14 -3.49 -4.62
N ASN A 114 0.89 -3.86 -3.57
CA ASN A 114 0.99 -5.23 -3.08
C ASN A 114 -0.37 -5.80 -2.64
N CYS A 115 -1.30 -4.97 -2.17
CA CYS A 115 -2.67 -5.40 -1.87
C CYS A 115 -3.34 -6.09 -3.07
N THR A 116 -3.04 -5.66 -4.31
CA THR A 116 -3.69 -6.21 -5.51
C THR A 116 -3.24 -7.62 -5.87
N ALA A 117 -2.15 -8.11 -5.28
CA ALA A 117 -1.62 -9.44 -5.60
C ALA A 117 -2.50 -10.57 -5.05
N GLN A 118 -3.09 -10.38 -3.85
CA GLN A 118 -3.84 -11.43 -3.15
C GLN A 118 -5.26 -11.02 -2.71
N ALA A 119 -5.65 -9.75 -2.88
CA ALA A 119 -6.96 -9.25 -2.46
C ALA A 119 -8.13 -10.05 -3.07
N SER A 120 -9.17 -10.28 -2.26
CA SER A 120 -10.45 -10.80 -2.76
C SER A 120 -11.17 -9.74 -3.59
N PRO A 121 -12.15 -10.12 -4.43
CA PRO A 121 -12.97 -9.16 -5.16
C PRO A 121 -13.63 -8.10 -4.26
N GLU A 122 -14.14 -8.50 -3.10
CA GLU A 122 -14.73 -7.61 -2.10
C GLU A 122 -13.69 -6.63 -1.55
N GLN A 123 -12.47 -7.10 -1.29
CA GLN A 123 -11.36 -6.25 -0.86
C GLN A 123 -10.95 -5.27 -1.96
N PHE A 124 -10.92 -5.68 -3.23
CA PHE A 124 -10.73 -4.76 -4.35
C PHE A 124 -11.76 -3.64 -4.35
N ASN A 125 -13.05 -3.99 -4.17
CA ASN A 125 -14.10 -2.98 -4.09
C ASN A 125 -13.89 -2.00 -2.91
N GLN A 126 -13.49 -2.51 -1.74
CA GLN A 126 -13.14 -1.67 -0.60
C GLN A 126 -11.95 -0.75 -0.93
N LEU A 127 -10.84 -1.30 -1.42
CA LEU A 127 -9.63 -0.55 -1.75
C LEU A 127 -9.90 0.56 -2.77
N VAL A 128 -10.68 0.27 -3.81
CA VAL A 128 -11.12 1.25 -4.80
C VAL A 128 -11.93 2.37 -4.13
N HIS A 129 -12.93 2.03 -3.31
CA HIS A 129 -13.70 3.02 -2.54
C HIS A 129 -12.86 3.86 -1.56
N LEU A 130 -11.78 3.30 -1.04
CA LEU A 130 -10.81 3.99 -0.18
C LEU A 130 -9.83 4.87 -0.97
N GLY A 131 -9.96 4.96 -2.30
CA GLY A 131 -9.21 5.88 -3.15
C GLY A 131 -7.97 5.28 -3.78
N MET A 132 -7.83 3.94 -3.81
CA MET A 132 -6.69 3.27 -4.43
C MET A 132 -6.52 3.65 -5.91
N THR A 133 -7.61 3.68 -6.67
CA THR A 133 -7.61 4.07 -8.10
C THR A 133 -7.05 5.48 -8.28
N LYS A 134 -7.46 6.41 -7.41
CA LYS A 134 -6.96 7.79 -7.42
C LYS A 134 -5.47 7.88 -7.10
N ALA A 135 -5.02 7.15 -6.08
CA ALA A 135 -3.61 7.11 -5.72
C ALA A 135 -2.76 6.58 -6.87
N LEU A 136 -3.13 5.43 -7.45
CA LEU A 136 -2.36 4.82 -8.54
C LEU A 136 -2.38 5.66 -9.82
N GLY A 137 -3.53 6.23 -10.18
CA GLY A 137 -3.64 7.13 -11.35
C GLY A 137 -2.75 8.36 -11.24
N SER A 138 -2.60 8.94 -10.04
CA SER A 138 -1.73 10.12 -9.82
C SER A 138 -0.26 9.84 -10.14
N ILE A 139 0.19 8.59 -10.02
CA ILE A 139 1.57 8.15 -10.27
C ILE A 139 1.89 8.18 -11.77
N LEU A 140 0.90 8.07 -12.65
CA LEU A 140 1.13 8.10 -14.10
C LEU A 140 1.73 9.43 -14.57
N THR A 141 1.64 10.49 -13.75
CA THR A 141 2.18 11.82 -14.03
C THR A 141 3.60 12.04 -13.50
N ILE A 142 4.14 11.13 -12.67
CA ILE A 142 5.45 11.32 -12.05
C ILE A 142 6.58 10.83 -12.95
N ASN A 143 7.74 11.49 -12.89
CA ASN A 143 8.93 11.06 -13.65
C ASN A 143 9.71 9.96 -12.91
N ASN A 144 9.10 8.80 -12.71
CA ASN A 144 9.74 7.63 -12.11
C ASN A 144 9.25 6.35 -12.80
N PRO A 145 9.94 5.88 -13.86
CA PRO A 145 9.53 4.72 -14.65
C PRO A 145 9.20 3.48 -13.82
N ARG A 146 10.01 3.22 -12.78
CA ARG A 146 9.80 2.06 -11.90
C ARG A 146 8.47 2.15 -11.16
N MET A 147 8.12 3.33 -10.64
CA MET A 147 6.86 3.53 -9.91
C MET A 147 5.66 3.57 -10.84
N ILE A 148 5.82 4.09 -12.06
CA ILE A 148 4.79 3.99 -13.09
C ILE A 148 4.49 2.52 -13.40
N SER A 149 5.51 1.68 -13.59
CA SER A 149 5.32 0.24 -13.83
C SER A 149 4.56 -0.45 -12.70
N VAL A 150 4.91 -0.16 -11.44
CA VAL A 150 4.20 -0.70 -10.26
C VAL A 150 2.74 -0.22 -10.24
N ALA A 151 2.50 1.06 -10.53
CA ALA A 151 1.15 1.61 -10.57
C ALA A 151 0.30 0.99 -11.69
N LEU A 152 0.89 0.77 -12.86
CA LEU A 152 0.24 0.12 -13.99
C LEU A 152 -0.13 -1.33 -13.66
N GLU A 153 0.76 -2.08 -13.01
CA GLU A 153 0.45 -3.45 -12.55
C GLU A 153 -0.75 -3.46 -11.60
N GLY A 154 -0.77 -2.56 -10.60
CA GLY A 154 -1.91 -2.42 -9.69
C GLY A 154 -3.21 -2.04 -10.40
N LEU A 155 -3.15 -1.11 -11.36
CA LEU A 155 -4.31 -0.70 -12.17
C LEU A 155 -4.81 -1.84 -13.06
N THR A 156 -3.91 -2.62 -13.68
CA THR A 156 -4.28 -3.82 -14.46
C THR A 156 -5.05 -4.81 -13.60
N ASN A 157 -4.57 -5.12 -12.39
CA ASN A 157 -5.26 -6.03 -11.48
C ASN A 157 -6.65 -5.50 -11.09
N ILE A 158 -6.77 -4.20 -10.79
CA ILE A 158 -8.07 -3.55 -10.51
C ILE A 158 -9.01 -3.73 -11.70
N PHE A 159 -8.58 -3.39 -12.92
CA PHE A 159 -9.44 -3.46 -14.10
C PHE A 159 -9.81 -4.90 -14.45
N GLU A 160 -8.91 -5.87 -14.30
CA GLU A 160 -9.23 -7.28 -14.54
C GLU A 160 -10.31 -7.82 -13.59
N VAL A 161 -10.24 -7.46 -12.30
CA VAL A 161 -11.26 -7.85 -11.31
C VAL A 161 -12.57 -7.12 -11.61
N GLY A 162 -12.50 -5.84 -11.96
CA GLY A 162 -13.65 -5.03 -12.35
C GLY A 162 -14.39 -5.62 -13.55
N GLU A 163 -13.66 -6.07 -14.57
CA GLU A 163 -14.21 -6.67 -15.78
C GLU A 163 -14.87 -8.03 -15.49
N LYS A 164 -14.34 -8.79 -14.53
CA LYS A 164 -14.88 -10.11 -14.17
C LYS A 164 -16.10 -10.01 -13.26
N GLN A 165 -16.15 -9.05 -12.33
CA GLN A 165 -17.09 -9.09 -11.21
C GLN A 165 -17.85 -7.79 -10.93
N PHE A 166 -17.40 -6.63 -11.41
CA PHE A 166 -17.97 -5.33 -11.08
C PHE A 166 -18.48 -4.60 -12.33
N LYS A 167 -19.32 -5.28 -13.11
CA LYS A 167 -20.00 -4.70 -14.26
C LYS A 167 -21.28 -3.97 -13.85
N ASN A 168 -21.51 -2.80 -14.44
CA ASN A 168 -22.78 -2.08 -14.28
C ASN A 168 -23.91 -2.76 -15.08
N GLU A 169 -25.12 -2.20 -15.04
CA GLU A 169 -26.29 -2.71 -15.78
C GLU A 169 -26.09 -2.75 -17.30
N GLN A 170 -25.16 -1.94 -17.82
CA GLN A 170 -24.79 -1.87 -19.24
C GLN A 170 -23.66 -2.85 -19.61
N GLY A 171 -23.14 -3.62 -18.65
CA GLY A 171 -22.06 -4.57 -18.84
C GLY A 171 -20.66 -3.96 -18.85
N GLU A 172 -20.53 -2.68 -18.49
CA GLU A 172 -19.27 -1.94 -18.44
C GLU A 172 -18.58 -2.10 -17.08
N ASN A 173 -17.25 -2.17 -17.10
CA ASN A 173 -16.45 -2.25 -15.89
C ASN A 173 -16.53 -0.95 -15.05
N SER A 174 -17.10 -1.06 -13.86
CA SER A 174 -17.30 0.08 -12.96
C SER A 174 -16.00 0.75 -12.53
N PHE A 175 -14.91 -0.01 -12.37
CA PHE A 175 -13.61 0.53 -11.96
C PHE A 175 -12.91 1.29 -13.10
N THR A 176 -13.08 0.83 -14.35
CA THR A 176 -12.60 1.58 -15.52
C THR A 176 -13.34 2.92 -15.65
N LEU A 177 -14.66 2.91 -15.47
CA LEU A 177 -15.48 4.14 -15.49
C LEU A 177 -15.08 5.10 -14.37
N GLU A 178 -14.77 4.60 -13.18
CA GLU A 178 -14.26 5.44 -12.09
C GLU A 178 -12.90 6.06 -12.45
N PHE A 179 -11.98 5.27 -12.99
CA PHE A 179 -10.67 5.76 -13.42
C PHE A 179 -10.77 6.84 -14.50
N GLU A 180 -11.69 6.69 -15.46
CA GLU A 180 -12.00 7.70 -16.46
C GLU A 180 -12.55 8.99 -15.83
N ARG A 181 -13.50 8.87 -14.89
CA ARG A 181 -14.06 10.04 -14.16
C ARG A 181 -13.02 10.79 -13.34
N LEU A 182 -11.98 10.10 -12.88
CA LEU A 182 -10.85 10.72 -12.18
C LEU A 182 -9.89 11.46 -13.14
N GLY A 183 -10.07 11.33 -14.45
CA GLY A 183 -9.32 12.07 -15.47
C GLY A 183 -7.95 11.48 -15.81
N PHE A 184 -7.68 10.22 -15.46
CA PHE A 184 -6.38 9.59 -15.68
C PHE A 184 -6.25 8.84 -17.01
N LEU A 185 -7.32 8.79 -17.82
CA LEU A 185 -7.29 8.11 -19.12
C LEU A 185 -6.29 8.76 -20.07
N ASP A 186 -6.28 10.09 -20.16
CA ASP A 186 -5.32 10.86 -20.97
C ASP A 186 -3.86 10.57 -20.56
N ASN A 187 -3.61 10.37 -19.25
CA ASN A 187 -2.28 10.04 -18.76
C ASN A 187 -1.82 8.65 -19.23
N LEU A 188 -2.72 7.66 -19.33
CA LEU A 188 -2.38 6.36 -19.91
C LEU A 188 -2.08 6.47 -21.41
N GLU A 189 -2.85 7.26 -22.14
CA GLU A 189 -2.61 7.48 -23.57
C GLU A 189 -1.26 8.17 -23.84
N ASP A 190 -0.89 9.14 -23.00
CA ASP A 190 0.40 9.81 -23.11
C ASP A 190 1.57 8.87 -22.81
N LEU A 191 1.40 7.88 -21.93
CA LEU A 191 2.42 6.86 -21.68
C LEU A 191 2.69 5.97 -22.90
N GLN A 192 1.75 5.80 -23.83
CA GLN A 192 2.00 5.07 -25.09
C GLN A 192 3.04 5.77 -25.98
N LYS A 193 3.18 7.10 -25.83
CA LYS A 193 4.18 7.91 -26.55
C LYS A 193 5.53 7.92 -25.82
N HIS A 194 5.59 7.38 -24.60
CA HIS A 194 6.78 7.37 -23.76
C HIS A 194 7.81 6.35 -24.27
N LYS A 195 9.06 6.78 -24.43
CA LYS A 195 10.14 6.00 -25.06
C LYS A 195 10.71 4.84 -24.21
N ASN A 196 9.99 4.30 -23.24
CA ASN A 196 10.47 3.26 -22.32
C ASN A 196 10.52 1.84 -22.94
N HIS A 197 10.68 1.72 -24.26
CA HIS A 197 10.82 0.43 -24.96
C HIS A 197 12.27 -0.09 -25.01
N GLN A 198 13.03 0.04 -23.91
CA GLN A 198 14.33 -0.62 -23.74
C GLN A 198 14.55 -1.07 -22.29
#